data_AF-A0A2N2YZW0-F1
#
_entry.id   AF-A0A2N2YZW0-F1
#
_cell.length_a   1.000
_cell.length_b   1.000
_cell.length_c   1.000
_cell.angle_alpha   90.00
_cell.angle_beta   90.00
_cell.angle_gamma   90.00
#
_symmetry.space_group_name_H-M   'P 1'
#
loop_
_entity.id
_entity.type
_entity.pdbx_description
1 polymer ?
#
loop_
_entity_poly.entity_id
_entity_poly.type
_entity_poly.pdbx_seq_one_letter_code
_entity_poly.pdbx_strand_id
1 'polypeptide(L)' 'MQMYKTEEDIEILRQNGDLVSRTLAEVAKNIKPGVTTIQLDRVAEQFIRDHGAVPGFLGYNGFPNTL' A
#
# COMPACT_ATOMS: atom_id res chain seq x y z
N MET A 1 7.55 29.62 0.38
CA MET A 1 8.28 29.07 -0.77
C MET A 1 7.51 27.86 -1.26
N GLN A 2 6.96 27.91 -2.47
CA GLN A 2 6.08 26.86 -2.99
C GLN A 2 6.94 25.85 -3.75
N MET A 3 6.88 24.58 -3.34
CA MET A 3 7.64 23.49 -3.95
C MET A 3 6.71 22.73 -4.89
N TYR A 4 6.91 22.89 -6.19
CA TYR A 4 6.17 22.14 -7.20
C TYR A 4 6.88 20.81 -7.48
N LYS A 5 6.10 19.77 -7.75
CA LYS A 5 6.62 18.48 -8.19
C LYS A 5 7.18 18.60 -9.60
N THR A 6 8.31 17.97 -9.86
CA THR A 6 8.83 17.80 -11.22
C THR A 6 7.97 16.78 -11.97
N GLU A 7 8.13 16.71 -13.30
CA GLU A 7 7.47 15.66 -14.10
C GLU A 7 7.91 14.25 -13.66
N GLU A 8 9.17 14.10 -13.28
CA GLU A 8 9.72 12.86 -12.73
C GLU A 8 9.06 12.49 -11.40
N ASP A 9 8.93 13.44 -10.47
CA ASP A 9 8.20 13.21 -9.20
C ASP A 9 6.76 12.76 -9.46
N ILE A 10 6.08 13.39 -10.41
CA ILE A 10 4.70 13.07 -10.78
C ILE A 10 4.61 11.64 -11.32
N GLU A 11 5.54 11.23 -12.17
CA GLU A 11 5.58 9.89 -12.74
C GLU A 11 5.84 8.82 -11.67
N ILE A 12 6.75 9.09 -10.72
CA ILE A 12 6.99 8.22 -9.55
C ILE A 12 5.71 8.09 -8.70
N LEU A 13 5.03 9.21 -8.43
CA LEU A 13 3.77 9.20 -7.69
C LEU A 13 2.68 8.41 -8.41
N ARG A 14 2.62 8.51 -9.75
CA ARG A 14 1.66 7.76 -10.57
C ARG A 14 1.90 6.25 -10.46
N GLN A 15 3.14 5.80 -10.53
CA GLN A 15 3.50 4.38 -10.38
C GLN A 15 3.18 3.86 -8.98
N ASN A 16 3.49 4.64 -7.94
CA ASN A 16 3.13 4.29 -6.56
C ASN A 16 1.61 4.20 -6.38
N GLY A 17 0.85 5.15 -6.95
CA GLY A 17 -0.60 5.14 -6.91
C GLY A 17 -1.22 3.92 -7.60
N ASP A 18 -0.66 3.48 -8.73
CA ASP A 18 -1.08 2.24 -9.39
C ASP A 18 -0.88 1.02 -8.50
N LEU A 19 0.30 0.88 -7.87
CA LEU A 19 0.58 -0.24 -6.98
C LEU A 19 -0.34 -0.24 -5.75
N VAL A 20 -0.60 0.92 -5.15
CA VAL A 20 -1.54 1.05 -4.03
C VAL A 20 -2.94 0.61 -4.45
N SER A 21 -3.43 1.06 -5.61
CA SER A 21 -4.74 0.68 -6.15
C SER A 21 -4.85 -0.84 -6.35
N ARG A 22 -3.82 -1.45 -6.94
CA ARG A 22 -3.75 -2.90 -7.16
C ARG A 22 -3.70 -3.69 -5.84
N THR A 23 -2.99 -3.18 -4.83
CA THR A 23 -2.96 -3.76 -3.49
C THR A 23 -4.35 -3.76 -2.86
N LEU A 24 -5.07 -2.64 -2.91
CA LEU A 24 -6.45 -2.56 -2.40
C LEU A 24 -7.40 -3.50 -3.14
N ALA A 25 -7.25 -3.63 -4.46
CA ALA A 25 -8.02 -4.58 -5.25
C ALA A 25 -7.73 -6.04 -4.85
N GLU A 26 -6.49 -6.38 -4.52
CA GLU A 26 -6.14 -7.72 -4.03
C GLU A 26 -6.72 -8.01 -2.64
N VAL A 27 -6.63 -7.04 -1.73
CA VAL A 27 -7.25 -7.13 -0.40
C VAL A 27 -8.77 -7.32 -0.53
N ALA A 28 -9.42 -6.58 -1.43
CA ALA A 28 -10.86 -6.65 -1.63
C ALA A 28 -11.37 -8.05 -2.02
N LYS A 29 -10.59 -8.83 -2.78
CA LYS A 29 -10.94 -10.22 -3.15
C LYS A 29 -11.06 -11.15 -1.94
N ASN A 30 -10.44 -10.78 -0.82
CA ASN A 30 -10.38 -11.60 0.39
C ASN A 30 -11.43 -11.20 1.43
N ILE A 31 -12.22 -10.14 1.19
CA ILE A 31 -13.24 -9.66 2.11
C ILE A 31 -14.45 -10.60 2.10
N LYS A 32 -14.68 -11.30 3.21
CA LYS A 32 -15.83 -12.18 3.43
C LYS A 32 -16.08 -12.39 4.93
N PRO A 33 -17.29 -12.80 5.34
CA PRO A 33 -17.58 -13.11 6.74
C PRO A 33 -16.58 -14.10 7.34
N GLY A 34 -16.13 -13.83 8.56
CA GLY A 34 -15.15 -14.66 9.29
C GLY A 34 -13.69 -14.32 8.99
N VAL A 35 -13.39 -13.45 8.02
CA VAL A 35 -12.02 -12.93 7.81
C VAL A 35 -11.74 -11.77 8.77
N THR A 36 -10.62 -11.85 9.46
CA THR A 36 -10.14 -10.81 10.37
C THR A 36 -9.36 -9.74 9.61
N THR A 37 -9.34 -8.50 10.12
CA THR A 37 -8.58 -7.41 9.51
C THR A 37 -7.08 -7.70 9.45
N ILE A 38 -6.53 -8.42 10.43
CA ILE A 38 -5.11 -8.81 10.42
C ILE A 38 -4.78 -9.83 9.31
N GLN A 39 -5.76 -10.65 8.89
CA GLN A 39 -5.56 -11.51 7.72
C GLN A 39 -5.51 -10.68 6.44
N LEU A 40 -6.37 -9.66 6.31
CA LEU A 40 -6.35 -8.74 5.18
C LEU A 40 -5.05 -7.92 5.13
N ASP A 41 -4.56 -7.47 6.29
CA ASP A 41 -3.29 -6.76 6.42
C ASP A 41 -2.09 -7.60 5.90
N ARG A 42 -2.06 -8.89 6.24
CA ARG A 42 -1.05 -9.82 5.71
C ARG A 42 -1.11 -9.99 4.20
N VAL A 43 -2.32 -9.99 3.61
CA VAL A 43 -2.46 -10.02 2.14
C VAL A 43 -1.88 -8.75 1.54
N ALA A 44 -2.16 -7.59 2.12
CA ALA A 44 -1.60 -6.32 1.67
C ALA A 44 -0.06 -6.32 1.77
N GLU A 45 0.49 -6.75 2.90
CA GLU A 45 1.94 -6.81 3.11
C GLU A 45 2.63 -7.72 2.10
N GLN A 46 2.10 -8.93 1.91
CA GLN A 46 2.65 -9.87 0.95
C GLN A 46 2.62 -9.29 -0.46
N PHE A 47 1.47 -8.74 -0.89
CA PHE A 47 1.34 -8.17 -2.22
C PHE A 47 2.28 -6.99 -2.44
N ILE A 48 2.42 -6.07 -1.48
CA ILE A 48 3.35 -4.94 -1.57
C ILE A 48 4.79 -5.43 -1.73
N ARG A 49 5.22 -6.40 -0.90
CA ARG A 49 6.58 -6.96 -0.94
C ARG A 49 6.86 -7.74 -2.22
N ASP A 50 5.91 -8.50 -2.73
CA ASP A 50 6.03 -9.25 -3.98
C ASP A 50 6.24 -8.34 -5.19
N HIS A 51 5.80 -7.09 -5.11
CA HIS A 51 5.99 -6.07 -6.13
C HIS A 51 7.23 -5.18 -5.89
N GLY A 52 8.11 -5.58 -4.96
CA GLY A 52 9.36 -4.87 -4.67
C GLY A 52 9.18 -3.55 -3.91
N ALA A 53 8.00 -3.30 -3.34
CA ALA A 53 7.71 -2.11 -2.55
C ALA A 53 7.78 -2.40 -1.05
N VAL A 54 7.72 -1.33 -0.25
CA VAL A 54 7.71 -1.39 1.22
C VAL A 54 6.39 -0.84 1.76
N PRO A 55 5.82 -1.44 2.82
CA PRO A 55 4.64 -0.90 3.49
C PRO A 55 4.87 0.53 4.01
N GLY A 56 4.04 1.48 3.58
CA GLY A 56 4.21 2.89 3.94
C GLY A 56 3.84 3.23 5.39
N PHE A 57 2.87 2.51 5.97
CA PHE A 57 2.43 2.74 7.35
C PHE A 57 3.19 1.91 8.38
N LEU A 58 3.79 0.79 7.98
CA LEU A 58 4.48 -0.10 8.91
C LEU A 58 5.68 0.62 9.55
N GLY A 59 5.63 0.78 10.87
CA GLY A 59 6.62 1.53 11.64
C GLY A 59 6.43 3.06 11.61
N TYR A 60 5.51 3.58 10.81
CA TYR A 60 5.23 5.03 10.75
C TYR A 60 4.66 5.50 12.09
N ASN A 61 5.42 6.32 12.82
CA ASN A 61 5.10 6.76 14.18
C ASN A 61 4.74 5.61 15.14
N GLY A 62 5.38 4.45 14.97
CA GLY A 62 5.13 3.25 15.79
C GLY A 62 3.89 2.46 15.40
N PHE A 63 3.25 2.76 14.26
CA PHE A 63 2.14 1.97 13.76
C PHE A 63 2.59 0.53 13.41
N PRO A 64 1.90 -0.52 13.89
CA PRO A 64 2.42 -1.89 13.85
C PRO A 64 2.06 -2.69 12.60
N ASN A 65 1.19 -2.17 11.72
CA ASN A 65 0.62 -2.92 10.61
C ASN A 65 0.93 -2.28 9.25
N THR A 66 0.56 -2.97 8.16
CA THR A 66 0.79 -2.51 6.79
C THR A 66 -0.27 -1.51 6.31
N LEU A 67 -1.54 -1.70 6.71
CA LEU A 67 -2.69 -0.85 6.41
C LEU A 67 -3.46 -0.43 7.67
#